data_AF-A0A136IU72-F1
#
_entry.id   AF-A0A136IU72-F1
#
_cell.length_a   1.000
_cell.length_b   1.000
_cell.length_c   1.000
_cell.angle_alpha   90.00
_cell.angle_beta   90.00
_cell.angle_gamma   90.00
#
_symmetry.space_group_name_H-M   'P 1'
#
loop_
_entity.id
_entity.type
_entity.pdbx_description
1 polymer ?
#
loop_
_entity_poly.entity_id
_entity_poly.type
_entity_poly.pdbx_seq_one_letter_code
_entity_poly.pdbx_strand_id
1 'polypeptide(L)'
;MSSNSASLPPYTEKQAPTDASAPATASSRIAGTVETCSILDCQTDYLTIVRDSATSYQIALTVDPTPLYRVELASSPSKVGDIQIFPATGGSSHAAIAAARLSAKPKNKSEPLATLCTSSPTDPAARWLPLAHTGTFSTDHFRSTIPIITVPGRAAKSQQFSWRIGSLTEPFYQLWWDGPLPLVSPVMFTADNRGSEYCFAAIAKKSAGAEDNLVQIRRGGGLEFELSVILALFAILHFKNEQLV
;
A
#
# COMPACT_ATOMS: atom_id res chain seq x y z
N MET A 1 -28.44 14.16 40.26
CA MET A 1 -27.78 14.69 39.05
C MET A 1 -26.32 14.29 39.12
N SER A 2 -25.93 13.22 38.42
CA SER A 2 -24.55 12.71 38.44
C SER A 2 -23.88 13.06 37.12
N SER A 3 -22.94 14.00 37.19
CA SER A 3 -22.10 14.43 36.07
C SER A 3 -20.98 13.42 35.84
N ASN A 4 -21.10 12.57 34.82
CA ASN A 4 -19.98 11.78 34.32
C ASN A 4 -19.09 12.67 33.43
N SER A 5 -18.09 13.30 34.03
CA SER A 5 -16.99 13.91 33.30
C SER A 5 -16.03 12.80 32.85
N ALA A 6 -16.12 12.39 31.59
CA ALA A 6 -15.14 11.49 30.97
C ALA A 6 -13.84 12.28 30.74
N SER A 7 -12.89 12.15 31.66
CA SER A 7 -11.51 12.60 31.44
C SER A 7 -10.75 11.56 30.59
N LEU A 8 -10.05 12.03 29.57
CA LEU A 8 -9.10 11.22 28.81
C LEU A 8 -7.96 10.76 29.75
N PRO A 9 -7.43 9.53 29.59
CA PRO A 9 -6.32 9.07 30.40
C PRO A 9 -5.05 9.89 30.13
N PRO A 10 -4.19 10.11 31.14
CA PRO A 10 -2.98 10.91 31.00
C PRO A 10 -1.97 10.27 30.04
N TYR A 11 -1.28 11.11 29.28
CA TYR A 11 -0.17 10.74 28.41
C TYR A 11 0.99 10.18 29.24
N THR A 12 1.41 8.95 28.94
CA THR A 12 2.62 8.35 29.49
C THR A 12 3.56 8.03 28.33
N GLU A 13 4.66 8.78 28.24
CA GLU A 13 5.75 8.48 27.31
C GLU A 13 6.43 7.18 27.77
N LYS A 14 6.27 6.10 26.99
CA LYS A 14 6.87 4.80 27.33
C LYS A 14 8.04 4.52 26.40
N GLN A 15 9.23 4.38 27.00
CA GLN A 15 10.47 3.95 26.36
C GLN A 15 10.31 2.62 25.62
N ALA A 16 11.00 2.52 24.48
CA ALA A 16 11.03 1.33 23.62
C ALA A 16 11.48 0.09 24.41
N PRO A 17 10.78 -1.07 24.29
CA PRO A 17 11.23 -2.31 24.88
C PRO A 17 12.38 -2.92 24.06
N THR A 18 13.43 -3.30 24.78
CA THR A 18 14.59 -4.08 24.34
C THR A 18 14.20 -5.55 24.08
N ASP A 19 14.62 -6.06 22.93
CA ASP A 19 14.75 -7.44 22.44
C ASP A 19 13.99 -8.61 23.12
N ALA A 20 13.21 -9.32 22.31
CA ALA A 20 12.98 -10.77 22.47
C ALA A 20 12.67 -11.47 21.11
N SER A 21 13.70 -12.14 20.59
CA SER A 21 13.74 -13.36 19.74
C SER A 21 12.62 -13.65 18.72
N ALA A 22 12.96 -13.55 17.43
CA ALA A 22 12.28 -14.24 16.32
C ALA A 22 12.93 -15.63 16.06
N PRO A 23 12.19 -16.64 15.55
CA PRO A 23 12.73 -17.96 15.24
C PRO A 23 13.63 -17.96 13.99
N ALA A 24 14.68 -18.77 14.05
CA ALA A 24 15.77 -18.86 13.08
C ALA A 24 15.36 -19.54 11.76
N THR A 25 15.65 -18.88 10.64
CA THR A 25 16.00 -19.54 9.36
C THR A 25 17.50 -19.43 9.18
N ALA A 26 18.21 -20.57 9.21
CA ALA A 26 19.66 -20.62 9.07
C ALA A 26 20.07 -20.44 7.60
N SER A 27 21.02 -19.53 7.34
CA SER A 27 21.77 -19.46 6.08
C SER A 27 23.22 -19.05 6.33
N SER A 28 24.16 -19.99 6.14
CA SER A 28 25.61 -19.78 6.17
C SER A 28 26.15 -19.11 4.91
N ARG A 29 25.79 -17.84 4.71
CA ARG A 29 26.43 -16.93 3.73
C ARG A 29 26.78 -15.64 4.48
N ILE A 30 27.87 -14.94 4.10
CA ILE A 30 28.17 -13.61 4.65
C ILE A 30 27.00 -12.63 4.40
N ALA A 31 26.21 -12.87 3.34
CA ALA A 31 24.99 -12.12 3.01
C ALA A 31 23.71 -12.98 3.02
N GLY A 32 23.61 -14.05 3.83
CA GLY A 32 22.35 -14.76 4.11
C GLY A 32 21.41 -15.09 2.91
N THR A 33 20.12 -15.21 3.19
CA THR A 33 18.99 -15.19 2.25
C THR A 33 18.64 -13.74 1.87
N VAL A 34 19.63 -12.87 1.64
CA VAL A 34 19.37 -11.47 1.33
C VAL A 34 18.73 -11.37 -0.06
N GLU A 35 17.47 -10.94 -0.09
CA GLU A 35 16.89 -10.31 -1.27
C GLU A 35 17.63 -8.99 -1.50
N THR A 36 18.59 -9.01 -2.43
CA THR A 36 19.51 -7.90 -2.72
C THR A 36 18.87 -6.79 -3.56
N CYS A 37 17.57 -6.87 -3.83
CA CYS A 37 16.93 -5.99 -4.80
C CYS A 37 16.81 -4.58 -4.22
N SER A 38 17.52 -3.64 -4.82
CA SER A 38 17.37 -2.22 -4.54
C SER A 38 16.38 -1.62 -5.53
N ILE A 39 15.66 -0.60 -5.08
CA ILE A 39 14.86 0.27 -5.95
C ILE A 39 15.71 0.87 -7.09
N LEU A 40 17.02 1.04 -6.85
CA LEU A 40 17.99 1.53 -7.83
C LEU A 40 18.15 0.60 -9.04
N ASP A 41 17.90 -0.71 -8.87
CA ASP A 41 18.04 -1.69 -9.95
C ASP A 41 16.94 -1.55 -11.01
N CYS A 42 15.92 -0.71 -10.75
CA CYS A 42 14.80 -0.43 -11.65
C CYS A 42 14.01 -1.67 -12.09
N GLN A 43 14.17 -2.80 -11.38
CA GLN A 43 13.41 -4.01 -11.63
C GLN A 43 11.95 -3.82 -11.21
N THR A 44 11.05 -4.49 -11.91
CA THR A 44 9.61 -4.42 -11.70
C THR A 44 9.03 -5.82 -11.58
N ASP A 45 8.23 -6.02 -10.55
CA ASP A 45 7.38 -7.18 -10.39
C ASP A 45 6.03 -6.93 -11.06
N TYR A 46 5.57 -7.96 -11.77
CA TYR A 46 4.31 -7.95 -12.50
C TYR A 46 3.34 -8.88 -11.78
N LEU A 47 2.31 -8.29 -11.19
CA LEU A 47 1.26 -8.97 -10.44
C LEU A 47 -0.03 -8.97 -11.25
N THR A 48 -0.76 -10.09 -11.22
CA THR A 48 -2.12 -10.17 -11.72
C THR A 48 -3.10 -10.00 -10.56
N ILE A 49 -4.17 -9.23 -10.80
CA ILE A 49 -5.31 -9.15 -9.88
C ILE A 49 -6.55 -9.68 -10.59
N VAL A 50 -7.05 -10.79 -10.08
CA VAL A 50 -8.21 -11.50 -10.62
C VAL A 50 -9.37 -11.38 -9.63
N ARG A 51 -10.54 -11.03 -10.14
CA ARG A 51 -11.76 -11.01 -9.32
C ARG A 51 -12.26 -12.43 -9.12
N ASP A 52 -12.40 -12.83 -7.86
CA ASP A 52 -12.88 -14.15 -7.46
C ASP A 52 -14.38 -14.12 -7.12
N SER A 53 -14.86 -13.02 -6.53
CA SER A 53 -16.29 -12.80 -6.28
C SER A 53 -16.65 -11.32 -6.34
N ALA A 54 -17.91 -10.98 -6.03
CA ALA A 54 -18.33 -9.58 -5.95
C ALA A 54 -17.48 -8.76 -4.96
N THR A 55 -16.95 -9.40 -3.92
CA THR A 55 -16.23 -8.78 -2.81
C THR A 55 -14.85 -9.40 -2.54
N SER A 56 -14.35 -10.32 -3.38
CA SER A 56 -13.01 -10.91 -3.22
C SER A 56 -12.18 -10.84 -4.50
N TYR A 57 -10.87 -10.67 -4.32
CA TYR A 57 -9.87 -10.69 -5.39
C TYR A 57 -8.69 -11.55 -4.96
N GLN A 58 -8.01 -12.14 -5.93
CA GLN A 58 -6.76 -12.86 -5.74
C GLN A 58 -5.63 -12.10 -6.43
N ILE A 59 -4.45 -12.14 -5.82
CA ILE A 59 -3.24 -11.51 -6.33
C ILE A 59 -2.17 -12.59 -6.48
N ALA A 60 -1.61 -12.71 -7.67
CA ALA A 60 -0.52 -13.63 -7.99
C ALA A 60 0.58 -12.92 -8.80
N LEU A 61 1.72 -13.56 -8.96
CA LEU A 61 2.73 -13.10 -9.91
C LEU A 61 2.33 -13.55 -11.33
N THR A 62 2.66 -12.75 -12.33
CA THR A 62 2.48 -13.15 -13.73
C THR A 62 3.32 -14.37 -14.11
N VAL A 63 4.50 -14.53 -13.49
CA VAL A 63 5.42 -15.65 -13.73
C VAL A 63 5.09 -16.90 -12.92
N ASP A 64 4.29 -16.76 -11.86
CA ASP A 64 3.80 -17.85 -11.01
C ASP A 64 2.36 -17.53 -10.59
N PRO A 65 1.35 -18.16 -11.23
CA PRO A 65 -0.05 -17.86 -11.00
C PRO A 65 -0.56 -18.39 -9.64
N THR A 66 0.31 -18.98 -8.81
CA THR A 66 -0.06 -19.37 -7.44
C THR A 66 -0.49 -18.12 -6.66
N PRO A 67 -1.73 -18.06 -6.13
CA PRO A 67 -2.18 -16.90 -5.37
C PRO A 67 -1.27 -16.64 -4.17
N LEU A 68 -0.81 -15.40 -4.04
CA LEU A 68 0.00 -14.92 -2.92
C LEU A 68 -0.88 -14.29 -1.85
N TYR A 69 -1.82 -13.44 -2.30
CA TYR A 69 -2.71 -12.70 -1.43
C TYR A 69 -4.16 -12.81 -1.90
N ARG A 70 -5.06 -12.65 -0.94
CA ARG A 70 -6.48 -12.46 -1.18
C ARG A 70 -6.90 -11.12 -0.60
N VAL A 71 -7.61 -10.32 -1.38
CA VAL A 71 -8.23 -9.07 -0.93
C VAL A 71 -9.71 -9.34 -0.70
N GLU A 72 -10.21 -8.95 0.46
CA GLU A 72 -11.64 -8.96 0.78
C GLU A 72 -12.14 -7.53 0.98
N LEU A 73 -13.28 -7.22 0.36
CA LEU A 73 -14.06 -6.01 0.59
C LEU A 73 -15.11 -6.33 1.64
N ALA A 74 -14.87 -5.92 2.87
CA ALA A 74 -15.73 -6.17 4.01
C ALA A 74 -16.74 -5.03 4.18
N SER A 75 -18.02 -5.38 4.34
CA SER A 75 -19.09 -4.44 4.71
C SER A 75 -19.48 -4.54 6.18
N SER A 76 -18.86 -5.45 6.95
CA SER A 76 -19.24 -5.71 8.33
C SER A 76 -18.48 -4.82 9.32
N PRO A 77 -19.15 -4.19 10.30
CA PRO A 77 -18.50 -3.37 11.33
C PRO A 77 -17.65 -4.20 12.31
N SER A 78 -17.75 -5.54 12.30
CA SER A 78 -16.91 -6.43 13.11
C SER A 78 -15.51 -6.65 12.54
N LYS A 79 -15.25 -6.20 11.32
CA LYS A 79 -13.96 -6.32 10.65
C LYS A 79 -13.05 -5.14 10.99
N VAL A 80 -11.75 -5.37 10.86
CA VAL A 80 -10.71 -4.40 11.28
C VAL A 80 -10.64 -3.18 10.34
N GLY A 81 -11.10 -3.35 9.10
CA GLY A 81 -11.27 -2.31 8.08
C GLY A 81 -12.18 -2.80 6.95
N ASP A 82 -12.57 -1.88 6.06
CA ASP A 82 -13.46 -2.13 4.93
C ASP A 82 -12.78 -2.88 3.77
N ILE A 83 -11.45 -2.76 3.67
CA ILE A 83 -10.63 -3.52 2.72
C ILE A 83 -9.59 -4.27 3.54
N GLN A 84 -9.43 -5.57 3.32
CA GLN A 84 -8.50 -6.41 4.07
C GLN A 84 -7.69 -7.30 3.13
N ILE A 85 -6.41 -7.47 3.43
CA ILE A 85 -5.51 -8.36 2.69
C ILE A 85 -5.13 -9.52 3.59
N PHE A 86 -5.21 -10.74 3.05
CA PHE A 86 -4.86 -11.99 3.70
C PHE A 86 -3.83 -12.74 2.86
N PRO A 87 -2.92 -13.52 3.47
CA PRO A 87 -2.16 -14.52 2.74
C PRO A 87 -3.11 -15.54 2.10
N ALA A 88 -2.87 -15.94 0.86
CA ALA A 88 -3.75 -16.86 0.15
C ALA A 88 -3.68 -18.31 0.67
N THR A 89 -2.53 -18.73 1.19
CA THR A 89 -2.31 -20.08 1.72
C THR A 89 -2.80 -20.27 3.16
N GLY A 90 -3.24 -19.18 3.79
CA GLY A 90 -3.87 -19.22 5.10
C GLY A 90 -5.38 -19.41 4.93
N GLY A 91 -5.94 -20.48 5.51
CA GLY A 91 -7.40 -20.69 5.52
C GLY A 91 -8.17 -19.51 6.12
N SER A 92 -9.51 -19.61 6.17
CA SER A 92 -10.41 -18.52 6.64
C SER A 92 -10.17 -18.00 8.07
N SER A 93 -9.27 -18.63 8.83
CA SER A 93 -8.90 -18.27 10.20
C SER A 93 -7.71 -17.29 10.32
N HIS A 94 -7.04 -16.94 9.21
CA HIS A 94 -5.89 -16.03 9.29
C HIS A 94 -6.33 -14.59 9.54
N ALA A 95 -5.60 -13.91 10.43
CA ALA A 95 -5.78 -12.48 10.62
C ALA A 95 -5.34 -11.73 9.36
N ALA A 96 -6.02 -10.60 9.07
CA ALA A 96 -5.61 -9.73 7.98
C ALA A 96 -4.18 -9.22 8.24
N ILE A 97 -3.32 -9.28 7.24
CA ILE A 97 -1.93 -8.77 7.32
C ILE A 97 -1.88 -7.26 7.04
N ALA A 98 -2.87 -6.75 6.30
CA ALA A 98 -3.05 -5.34 6.03
C ALA A 98 -4.54 -5.02 5.89
N ALA A 99 -4.92 -3.79 6.19
CA ALA A 99 -6.29 -3.32 6.08
C ALA A 99 -6.36 -1.83 5.74
N ALA A 100 -7.46 -1.41 5.10
CA ALA A 100 -7.80 -0.01 4.94
C ALA A 100 -9.18 0.27 5.54
N ARG A 101 -9.32 1.45 6.15
CA ARG A 101 -10.59 2.01 6.60
C ARG A 101 -10.96 3.16 5.68
N LEU A 102 -12.11 3.06 5.04
CA LEU A 102 -12.64 4.08 4.14
C LEU A 102 -13.29 5.20 4.96
N SER A 103 -13.14 6.43 4.50
CA SER A 103 -13.81 7.56 5.13
C SER A 103 -15.32 7.49 4.88
N ALA A 104 -16.10 7.85 5.91
CA ALA A 104 -17.54 8.04 5.78
C ALA A 104 -17.90 9.28 4.94
N LYS A 105 -16.96 10.23 4.78
CA LYS A 105 -17.14 11.49 4.06
C LYS A 105 -15.98 11.73 3.08
N PRO A 106 -15.81 10.86 2.07
CA PRO A 106 -14.60 10.85 1.23
C PRO A 106 -14.47 12.08 0.31
N LYS A 107 -15.55 12.88 0.14
CA LYS A 107 -15.55 14.15 -0.60
C LYS A 107 -15.10 15.34 0.25
N ASN A 108 -14.96 15.16 1.57
CA ASN A 108 -14.52 16.22 2.46
C ASN A 108 -13.00 16.36 2.40
N LYS A 109 -12.51 17.51 1.93
CA LYS A 109 -11.06 17.79 1.84
C LYS A 109 -10.35 17.79 3.21
N SER A 110 -11.08 17.93 4.32
CA SER A 110 -10.48 17.89 5.66
C SER A 110 -10.28 16.48 6.19
N GLU A 111 -10.84 15.46 5.54
CA GLU A 111 -10.74 14.06 5.96
C GLU A 111 -9.98 13.28 4.88
N PRO A 112 -9.03 12.39 5.25
CA PRO A 112 -8.41 11.52 4.26
C PRO A 112 -9.47 10.62 3.62
N LEU A 113 -9.28 10.25 2.35
CA LEU A 113 -10.14 9.30 1.66
C LEU A 113 -10.21 7.96 2.40
N ALA A 114 -9.05 7.49 2.86
CA ALA A 114 -8.91 6.27 3.62
C ALA A 114 -7.72 6.36 4.56
N THR A 115 -7.65 5.46 5.52
CA THR A 115 -6.45 5.20 6.31
C THR A 115 -6.00 3.76 6.09
N LEU A 116 -4.72 3.56 5.83
CA LEU A 116 -4.12 2.30 5.43
C LEU A 116 -3.23 1.77 6.55
N CYS A 117 -3.31 0.49 6.86
CA CYS A 117 -2.45 -0.19 7.80
C CYS A 117 -1.83 -1.40 7.11
N THR A 118 -0.50 -1.43 7.02
CA THR A 118 0.27 -2.44 6.29
C THR A 118 0.97 -3.46 7.18
N SER A 119 0.75 -3.37 8.49
CA SER A 119 1.33 -4.30 9.46
C SER A 119 0.40 -4.45 10.66
N SER A 120 0.02 -5.70 10.93
CA SER A 120 -0.74 -6.11 12.12
C SER A 120 -1.96 -5.23 12.43
N PRO A 121 -2.94 -5.09 11.53
CA PRO A 121 -4.06 -4.15 11.69
C PRO A 121 -4.94 -4.43 12.91
N THR A 122 -4.90 -5.64 13.47
CA THR A 122 -5.59 -6.02 14.72
C THR A 122 -4.91 -5.51 15.99
N ASP A 123 -3.64 -5.10 15.91
CA ASP A 123 -2.90 -4.57 17.05
C ASP A 123 -3.42 -3.16 17.41
N PRO A 124 -3.76 -2.89 18.68
CA PRO A 124 -4.11 -1.53 19.12
C PRO A 124 -3.05 -0.47 18.83
N ALA A 125 -1.76 -0.85 18.74
CA ALA A 125 -0.65 0.02 18.41
C ALA A 125 -0.36 0.10 16.89
N ALA A 126 -1.20 -0.52 16.06
CA ALA A 126 -1.02 -0.53 14.61
C ALA A 126 -0.95 0.88 14.03
N ARG A 127 -0.04 1.09 13.08
CA ARG A 127 0.14 2.39 12.42
C ARG A 127 -0.82 2.51 11.25
N TRP A 128 -1.67 3.55 11.28
CA TRP A 128 -2.61 3.88 10.22
C TRP A 128 -2.15 5.15 9.49
N LEU A 129 -1.93 5.04 8.18
CA LEU A 129 -1.38 6.08 7.32
C LEU A 129 -2.46 6.65 6.40
N PRO A 130 -2.59 7.98 6.30
CA PRO A 130 -3.66 8.59 5.51
C PRO A 130 -3.38 8.49 4.00
N LEU A 131 -4.44 8.21 3.24
CA LEU A 131 -4.55 8.44 1.81
C LEU A 131 -5.44 9.66 1.61
N ALA A 132 -4.85 10.79 1.22
CA ALA A 132 -5.56 12.07 1.09
C ALA A 132 -5.95 12.35 -0.37
N HIS A 133 -7.11 12.96 -0.58
CA HIS A 133 -7.49 13.56 -1.86
C HIS A 133 -6.97 15.00 -1.92
N THR A 134 -6.20 15.33 -2.96
CA THR A 134 -5.51 16.63 -3.09
C THR A 134 -5.97 17.43 -4.32
N GLY A 135 -6.98 16.94 -5.05
CA GLY A 135 -7.53 17.61 -6.24
C GLY A 135 -8.31 18.88 -5.91
N THR A 136 -7.99 19.98 -6.60
CA THR A 136 -8.66 21.27 -6.41
C THR A 136 -9.77 21.54 -7.42
N PHE A 137 -9.61 21.22 -8.71
CA PHE A 137 -10.58 21.67 -9.75
C PHE A 137 -10.82 20.77 -10.98
N SER A 138 -9.97 19.81 -11.37
CA SER A 138 -10.24 19.02 -12.61
C SER A 138 -9.59 17.64 -12.73
N THR A 139 -8.52 17.36 -11.98
CA THR A 139 -7.88 16.05 -11.95
C THR A 139 -7.88 15.51 -10.53
N ASP A 140 -8.53 14.37 -10.31
CA ASP A 140 -8.43 13.64 -9.06
C ASP A 140 -6.97 13.23 -8.85
N HIS A 141 -6.37 13.81 -7.81
CA HIS A 141 -5.03 13.47 -7.35
C HIS A 141 -5.15 12.93 -5.94
N PHE A 142 -4.46 11.84 -5.67
CA PHE A 142 -4.35 11.31 -4.31
C PHE A 142 -2.90 11.37 -3.87
N ARG A 143 -2.70 11.55 -2.56
CA ARG A 143 -1.37 11.53 -1.95
C ARG A 143 -1.38 10.56 -0.79
N SER A 144 -0.34 9.75 -0.71
CA SER A 144 -0.16 8.77 0.37
C SER A 144 1.27 8.84 0.90
N THR A 145 1.40 8.69 2.21
CA THR A 145 2.69 8.45 2.85
C THR A 145 2.89 6.94 2.96
N ILE A 146 3.88 6.39 2.27
CA ILE A 146 4.12 4.94 2.18
C ILE A 146 5.47 4.61 2.82
N PRO A 147 5.57 3.62 3.73
CA PRO A 147 6.84 3.08 4.19
C PRO A 147 7.55 2.35 3.06
N ILE A 148 8.81 2.68 2.80
CA ILE A 148 9.58 2.08 1.71
C ILE A 148 11.05 1.84 2.10
N ILE A 149 11.57 0.67 1.74
CA ILE A 149 12.99 0.32 1.85
C ILE A 149 13.69 0.79 0.59
N THR A 150 14.62 1.73 0.70
CA THR A 150 15.36 2.27 -0.46
C THR A 150 16.74 1.64 -0.62
N VAL A 151 17.28 1.11 0.47
CA VAL A 151 18.58 0.46 0.53
C VAL A 151 18.39 -0.88 1.25
N PRO A 152 18.74 -2.02 0.61
CA PRO A 152 18.65 -3.33 1.24
C PRO A 152 19.34 -3.36 2.62
N GLY A 153 18.70 -4.02 3.59
CA GLY A 153 19.19 -4.11 4.97
C GLY A 153 19.01 -2.86 5.83
N ARG A 154 18.39 -1.78 5.31
CA ARG A 154 17.99 -0.61 6.10
C ARG A 154 16.51 -0.66 6.47
N ALA A 155 16.16 -0.01 7.58
CA ALA A 155 14.77 0.16 7.97
C ALA A 155 14.00 0.98 6.93
N ALA A 156 12.72 0.65 6.75
CA ALA A 156 11.81 1.39 5.89
C ALA A 156 11.68 2.85 6.36
N LYS A 157 11.62 3.78 5.41
CA LYS A 157 11.36 5.20 5.68
C LYS A 157 10.03 5.60 5.06
N SER A 158 9.28 6.44 5.75
CA SER A 158 8.05 6.99 5.21
C SER A 158 8.36 8.02 4.12
N GLN A 159 7.82 7.81 2.93
CA GLN A 159 7.98 8.71 1.78
C GLN A 159 6.62 9.13 1.23
N GLN A 160 6.52 10.36 0.72
CA GLN A 160 5.32 10.81 0.03
C GLN A 160 5.29 10.32 -1.42
N PHE A 161 4.11 9.86 -1.83
CA PHE A 161 3.81 9.50 -3.19
C PHE A 161 2.52 10.16 -3.66
N SER A 162 2.47 10.49 -4.93
CA SER A 162 1.29 11.02 -5.61
C SER A 162 0.74 9.99 -6.60
N TRP A 163 -0.56 9.74 -6.52
CA TRP A 163 -1.30 8.94 -7.48
C TRP A 163 -1.76 9.84 -8.62
N ARG A 164 -1.31 9.52 -9.83
CA ARG A 164 -1.77 10.15 -11.07
C ARG A 164 -2.77 9.24 -11.75
N ILE A 165 -3.89 9.82 -12.18
CA ILE A 165 -4.96 9.12 -12.87
C ILE A 165 -4.90 9.53 -14.34
N GLY A 166 -4.66 8.56 -15.22
CA GLY A 166 -4.69 8.77 -16.66
C GLY A 166 -6.11 8.76 -17.19
N SER A 167 -6.44 9.64 -18.13
CA SER A 167 -7.78 9.72 -18.73
C SER A 167 -7.90 9.09 -20.13
N LEU A 168 -6.79 8.72 -20.80
CA LEU A 168 -6.84 8.36 -22.24
C LEU A 168 -5.91 7.22 -22.72
N THR A 169 -5.03 6.66 -21.88
CA THR A 169 -4.16 5.52 -22.25
C THR A 169 -3.87 4.65 -21.02
N GLU A 170 -3.59 3.35 -21.22
CA GLU A 170 -2.96 2.52 -20.18
C GLU A 170 -1.51 2.99 -19.95
N PRO A 171 -1.01 3.04 -18.69
CA PRO A 171 -1.69 2.68 -17.43
C PRO A 171 -2.64 3.78 -16.91
N PHE A 172 -3.77 3.38 -16.33
CA PHE A 172 -4.82 4.31 -15.88
C PHE A 172 -4.60 4.82 -14.45
N TYR A 173 -3.79 4.13 -13.64
CA TYR A 173 -3.27 4.62 -12.36
C TYR A 173 -1.76 4.46 -12.31
N GLN A 174 -1.07 5.48 -11.81
CA GLN A 174 0.37 5.46 -11.57
C GLN A 174 0.71 6.05 -10.22
N LEU A 175 1.63 5.41 -9.50
CA LEU A 175 2.18 5.87 -8.24
C LEU A 175 3.54 6.53 -8.48
N TRP A 176 3.63 7.81 -8.19
CA TRP A 176 4.84 8.61 -8.42
C TRP A 176 5.51 9.02 -7.11
N TRP A 177 6.82 8.86 -7.03
CA TRP A 177 7.65 9.37 -5.94
C TRP A 177 7.65 10.90 -5.93
N ASP A 178 7.39 11.49 -4.76
CA ASP A 178 7.45 12.94 -4.57
C ASP A 178 8.76 13.36 -3.90
N GLY A 179 9.46 14.33 -4.48
CA GLY A 179 10.77 14.80 -4.01
C GLY A 179 11.95 14.10 -4.69
N PRO A 180 13.19 14.34 -4.27
CA PRO A 180 14.38 13.71 -4.85
C PRO A 180 14.39 12.20 -4.60
N LEU A 181 14.84 11.42 -5.58
CA LEU A 181 15.09 9.99 -5.39
C LEU A 181 16.26 9.77 -4.40
N PRO A 182 16.38 8.58 -3.80
CA PRO A 182 17.55 8.23 -3.00
C PRO A 182 18.84 8.51 -3.78
N LEU A 183 19.82 9.12 -3.10
CA LEU A 183 21.14 9.48 -3.67
C LEU A 183 21.12 10.58 -4.75
N VAL A 184 19.95 11.12 -5.13
CA VAL A 184 19.85 12.31 -5.97
C VAL A 184 19.92 13.55 -5.09
N SER A 185 20.84 14.47 -5.41
CA SER A 185 20.96 15.73 -4.68
C SER A 185 19.67 16.55 -4.79
N PRO A 186 19.12 17.08 -3.68
CA PRO A 186 17.96 17.97 -3.73
C PRO A 186 18.16 19.19 -4.63
N VAL A 187 19.40 19.66 -4.79
CA VAL A 187 19.75 20.80 -5.66
C VAL A 187 19.58 20.45 -7.15
N MET A 188 19.72 19.17 -7.51
CA MET A 188 19.53 18.68 -8.88
C MET A 188 18.08 18.28 -9.16
N PHE A 189 17.23 18.22 -8.14
CA PHE A 189 15.84 17.81 -8.28
C PHE A 189 14.97 18.96 -8.78
N THR A 190 14.34 18.76 -9.93
CA THR A 190 13.31 19.65 -10.49
C THR A 190 12.03 18.85 -10.69
N ALA A 191 10.94 19.29 -10.06
CA ALA A 191 9.68 18.53 -10.01
C ALA A 191 9.06 18.29 -11.40
N ASP A 192 9.33 19.20 -12.34
CA ASP A 192 8.80 19.18 -13.71
C ASP A 192 9.57 18.23 -14.63
N ASN A 193 10.79 17.80 -14.26
CA ASN A 193 11.63 16.91 -15.07
C ASN A 193 11.62 15.46 -14.56
N ARG A 194 10.56 15.03 -13.87
CA ARG A 194 10.43 13.65 -13.39
C ARG A 194 10.20 12.70 -14.57
N GLY A 195 11.18 11.83 -14.85
CA GLY A 195 11.05 10.76 -15.83
C GLY A 195 10.39 9.50 -15.24
N SER A 196 10.39 8.41 -16.02
CA SER A 196 9.82 7.11 -15.62
C SER A 196 10.46 6.52 -14.36
N GLU A 197 11.68 6.93 -14.02
CA GLU A 197 12.38 6.55 -12.80
C GLU A 197 11.68 7.03 -11.51
N TYR A 198 10.72 7.93 -11.59
CA TYR A 198 9.88 8.34 -10.46
C TYR A 198 8.56 7.54 -10.38
N CYS A 199 8.25 6.69 -11.36
CA CYS A 199 7.08 5.82 -11.34
C CYS A 199 7.44 4.53 -10.59
N PHE A 200 6.74 4.25 -9.50
CA PHE A 200 7.03 3.14 -8.58
C PHE A 200 5.96 2.06 -8.61
N ALA A 201 4.76 2.38 -9.10
CA ALA A 201 3.78 1.39 -9.48
C ALA A 201 2.94 1.93 -10.63
N ALA A 202 2.46 1.03 -11.49
CA ALA A 202 1.56 1.34 -12.59
C ALA A 202 0.51 0.24 -12.71
N ILE A 203 -0.74 0.61 -12.94
CA ILE A 203 -1.84 -0.33 -13.09
C ILE A 203 -2.39 -0.19 -14.51
N ALA A 204 -2.37 -1.30 -15.24
CA ALA A 204 -3.06 -1.45 -16.52
C ALA A 204 -4.37 -2.21 -16.28
N LYS A 205 -5.47 -1.66 -16.81
CA LYS A 205 -6.79 -2.29 -16.73
C LYS A 205 -6.86 -3.36 -17.82
N LYS A 206 -7.74 -4.33 -17.62
CA LYS A 206 -8.09 -5.29 -18.66
C LYS A 206 -8.46 -4.58 -19.97
N SER A 207 -7.69 -4.80 -21.05
CA SER A 207 -8.09 -4.42 -22.41
C SER A 207 -8.93 -5.54 -23.04
N ALA A 208 -9.70 -5.21 -24.09
CA ALA A 208 -10.53 -6.20 -24.79
C ALA A 208 -9.64 -7.26 -25.48
N GLY A 209 -9.36 -8.36 -24.77
CA GLY A 209 -8.52 -9.47 -25.23
C GLY A 209 -7.50 -9.98 -24.21
N ALA A 210 -7.23 -9.24 -23.13
CA ALA A 210 -6.42 -9.70 -22.00
C ALA A 210 -7.30 -10.31 -20.90
N GLU A 211 -6.81 -11.32 -20.19
CA GLU A 211 -7.62 -12.03 -19.18
C GLU A 211 -7.65 -11.29 -17.83
N ASP A 212 -6.56 -10.63 -17.43
CA ASP A 212 -6.35 -10.13 -16.05
C ASP A 212 -5.98 -8.63 -15.95
N ASN A 213 -6.20 -8.03 -14.77
CA ASN A 213 -5.68 -6.70 -14.45
C ASN A 213 -4.21 -6.80 -14.03
N LEU A 214 -3.36 -5.97 -14.61
CA LEU A 214 -1.91 -6.02 -14.40
C LEU A 214 -1.47 -4.88 -13.48
N VAL A 215 -0.79 -5.22 -12.40
CA VAL A 215 -0.11 -4.26 -11.53
C VAL A 215 1.38 -4.44 -11.65
N GLN A 216 2.06 -3.37 -12.03
CA GLN A 216 3.51 -3.27 -12.06
C GLN A 216 3.94 -2.58 -10.77
N ILE A 217 4.81 -3.20 -9.98
CA ILE A 217 5.36 -2.62 -8.75
C ILE A 217 6.88 -2.68 -8.81
N ARG A 218 7.54 -1.58 -8.49
CA ARG A 218 9.00 -1.53 -8.43
C ARG A 218 9.51 -2.41 -7.29
N ARG A 219 10.42 -3.33 -7.64
CA ARG A 219 10.99 -4.28 -6.70
C ARG A 219 11.88 -3.59 -5.67
N GLY A 220 12.00 -4.20 -4.48
CA GLY A 220 12.91 -3.75 -3.43
C GLY A 220 12.34 -2.73 -2.46
N GLY A 221 11.08 -2.31 -2.66
CA GLY A 221 10.38 -1.41 -1.73
C GLY A 221 9.99 -2.04 -0.40
N GLY A 222 9.95 -3.38 -0.33
CA GLY A 222 9.55 -4.17 0.83
C GLY A 222 8.05 -4.42 0.90
N LEU A 223 7.65 -5.39 1.74
CA LEU A 223 6.27 -5.86 1.85
C LEU A 223 5.27 -4.74 2.20
N GLU A 224 5.61 -3.85 3.13
CA GLU A 224 4.71 -2.75 3.51
C GLU A 224 4.47 -1.75 2.36
N PHE A 225 5.47 -1.55 1.50
CA PHE A 225 5.32 -0.73 0.30
C PHE A 225 4.31 -1.38 -0.65
N GLU A 226 4.52 -2.66 -1.00
CA GLU A 226 3.63 -3.41 -1.89
C GLU A 226 2.19 -3.44 -1.38
N LEU A 227 1.99 -3.77 -0.09
CA LEU A 227 0.67 -3.79 0.53
C LEU A 227 0.01 -2.39 0.53
N SER A 228 0.79 -1.32 0.70
CA SER A 228 0.28 0.06 0.61
C SER A 228 -0.24 0.38 -0.79
N VAL A 229 0.50 -0.04 -1.83
CA VAL A 229 0.09 0.16 -3.23
C VAL A 229 -1.24 -0.54 -3.50
N ILE A 230 -1.37 -1.80 -3.08
CA ILE A 230 -2.60 -2.58 -3.28
C ILE A 230 -3.78 -1.98 -2.51
N LEU A 231 -3.61 -1.67 -1.22
CA LEU A 231 -4.69 -1.08 -0.42
C LEU A 231 -5.16 0.27 -0.96
N ALA A 232 -4.21 1.14 -1.32
CA ALA A 232 -4.53 2.45 -1.88
C ALA A 232 -5.26 2.33 -3.23
N LEU A 233 -4.85 1.40 -4.09
CA LEU A 233 -5.55 1.11 -5.35
C LEU A 233 -7.02 0.77 -5.11
N PHE A 234 -7.33 -0.18 -4.21
CA PHE A 234 -8.71 -0.56 -3.92
C PHE A 234 -9.51 0.57 -3.27
N ALA A 235 -8.89 1.38 -2.40
CA ALA A 235 -9.55 2.55 -1.81
C ALA A 235 -9.88 3.63 -2.86
N ILE A 236 -8.99 3.88 -3.81
CA ILE A 236 -9.20 4.82 -4.93
C ILE A 236 -10.30 4.31 -5.86
N LEU A 237 -10.29 3.03 -6.21
CA LEU A 237 -11.32 2.40 -7.02
C LEU A 237 -12.70 2.53 -6.34
N HIS A 238 -12.78 2.23 -5.04
CA HIS A 238 -14.00 2.39 -4.26
C HIS A 238 -14.50 3.84 -4.30
N PHE A 239 -13.62 4.83 -4.08
CA PHE A 239 -13.98 6.25 -4.15
C PHE A 239 -14.60 6.66 -5.49
N LYS A 240 -14.02 6.15 -6.59
CA LYS A 240 -14.47 6.45 -7.94
C LYS A 240 -15.63 5.59 -8.41
N ASN A 241 -16.16 4.71 -7.54
CA ASN A 241 -17.17 3.70 -7.87
C ASN A 241 -16.74 2.82 -9.07
N GLU A 242 -15.45 2.53 -9.16
CA GLU A 242 -14.85 1.65 -10.16
C GLU A 242 -14.54 0.29 -9.54
N GLN A 243 -14.48 -0.76 -10.36
CA GLN A 243 -14.08 -2.10 -9.94
C GLN A 243 -13.07 -2.66 -10.94
N LEU A 244 -12.20 -3.55 -10.46
CA LEU A 244 -11.40 -4.40 -11.34
C LEU A 244 -12.29 -5.53 -11.86
N VAL A 245 -12.10 -5.90 -13.12
CA VAL A 245 -12.88 -6.95 -13.81
C VAL A 245 -12.16 -8.27 -13.70
#